data_AF-A0A447TC90-F1
#
_entry.id   AF-A0A447TC90-F1
#
_cell.length_a   1.000
_cell.length_b   1.000
_cell.length_c   1.000
_cell.angle_alpha   90.00
_cell.angle_beta   90.00
_cell.angle_gamma   90.00
#
_symmetry.space_group_name_H-M   'P 1'
#
loop_
_entity.id
_entity.type
_entity.pdbx_description
1 polymer ?
#
loop_
_entity_poly.entity_id
_entity_poly.type
_entity_poly.pdbx_seq_one_letter_code
_entity_poly.pdbx_strand_id
1 'polypeptide(L)'
;MPSGLAASGLTAAPAAALLFLAVASHPMLDMICDASFGPALFMPWSEHRYLSGWRPIEGSPIGLKRWFGAKGWRVVHTEFLYVWLPCLALWASRCLWLHRSAGARA
;
A
#
# COMPACT_ATOMS: atom_id res chain seq x y z
N MET A 1 15.43 32.18 -15.50
CA MET A 1 15.40 30.98 -16.37
C MET A 1 15.54 29.75 -15.47
N PRO A 2 14.46 29.14 -14.93
CA PRO A 2 14.61 27.88 -14.23
C PRO A 2 14.75 26.77 -15.27
N SER A 3 15.95 26.20 -15.32
CA SER A 3 16.31 25.00 -16.08
C SER A 3 15.35 23.85 -15.73
N GLY A 4 14.68 23.33 -16.77
CA GLY A 4 13.72 22.24 -16.64
C GLY A 4 14.32 21.03 -15.95
N LEU A 5 13.67 20.59 -14.88
CA LEU A 5 13.82 19.24 -14.35
C LEU A 5 13.34 18.29 -15.45
N ALA A 6 14.28 17.77 -16.25
CA ALA A 6 14.02 16.59 -17.05
C ALA A 6 13.64 15.48 -16.07
N ALA A 7 12.35 15.19 -15.95
CA ALA A 7 11.85 14.06 -15.21
C ALA A 7 12.29 12.80 -15.98
N SER A 8 13.50 12.34 -15.72
CA SER A 8 13.99 11.06 -16.21
C SER A 8 13.04 9.98 -15.67
N GLY A 9 12.23 9.39 -16.55
CA GLY A 9 11.37 8.26 -16.18
C GLY A 9 12.19 7.10 -15.61
N LEU A 10 11.53 6.18 -14.90
CA LEU A 10 12.17 4.95 -14.45
C LEU A 10 12.66 4.13 -15.66
N THR A 11 13.88 3.61 -15.59
CA THR A 11 14.34 2.62 -16.56
C THR A 11 13.58 1.30 -16.37
N ALA A 12 13.64 0.40 -17.34
CA ALA A 12 12.83 -0.82 -17.37
C ALA A 12 13.00 -1.71 -16.13
N ALA A 13 14.22 -1.86 -15.61
CA ALA A 13 14.48 -2.73 -14.45
C ALA A 13 13.86 -2.20 -13.13
N PRO A 14 14.06 -0.94 -12.72
CA PRO A 14 13.34 -0.34 -11.60
C PRO A 14 11.81 -0.37 -11.77
N ALA A 15 11.32 -0.13 -12.98
CA ALA A 15 9.88 -0.20 -13.26
C ALA A 15 9.32 -1.63 -13.07
N ALA A 16 10.02 -2.64 -13.59
CA ALA A 16 9.65 -4.04 -13.43
C ALA A 16 9.68 -4.47 -11.94
N ALA A 17 10.70 -4.06 -11.19
CA ALA A 17 10.80 -4.33 -9.76
C ALA A 17 9.64 -3.69 -8.98
N LEU A 18 9.31 -2.43 -9.28
CA LEU A 18 8.19 -1.74 -8.66
C LEU A 18 6.86 -2.45 -8.94
N LEU A 19 6.59 -2.82 -10.20
CA LEU A 19 5.37 -3.52 -10.58
C LEU A 19 5.29 -4.90 -9.94
N PHE A 20 6.39 -5.66 -9.92
CA PHE A 20 6.44 -6.95 -9.25
C PHE A 20 6.12 -6.83 -7.76
N LEU A 21 6.75 -5.89 -7.07
CA LEU A 21 6.49 -5.65 -5.64
C LEU A 21 5.05 -5.20 -5.40
N ALA A 22 4.48 -4.34 -6.25
CA ALA A 22 3.09 -3.92 -6.14
C ALA A 22 2.13 -5.10 -6.29
N VAL A 23 2.32 -5.93 -7.32
CA VAL A 23 1.48 -7.10 -7.58
C VAL A 23 1.62 -8.16 -6.49
N ALA A 24 2.84 -8.40 -5.99
CA ALA A 24 3.08 -9.39 -4.93
C ALA A 24 2.57 -8.93 -3.56
N SER A 25 2.75 -7.65 -3.21
CA SER A 25 2.34 -7.11 -1.91
C SER A 25 0.82 -6.91 -1.79
N HIS A 26 0.13 -6.63 -2.90
CA HIS A 26 -1.30 -6.38 -2.91
C HIS A 26 -2.13 -7.52 -2.26
N PRO A 27 -2.04 -8.79 -2.70
CA PRO A 27 -2.82 -9.85 -2.07
C PRO A 27 -2.32 -10.18 -0.66
N MET A 28 -1.04 -9.94 -0.34
CA MET A 28 -0.57 -10.08 1.06
C MET A 28 -1.27 -9.09 1.99
N LEU A 29 -1.51 -7.86 1.52
CA LEU A 29 -2.27 -6.85 2.25
C LEU A 29 -3.74 -7.25 2.37
N ASP A 30 -4.34 -7.80 1.31
CA ASP A 30 -5.73 -8.27 1.36
C ASP A 30 -5.94 -9.43 2.35
N MET A 31 -4.94 -10.30 2.55
CA MET A 31 -5.02 -11.38 3.53
C MET A 31 -5.11 -10.88 4.98
N ILE A 32 -4.56 -9.71 5.28
CA ILE A 32 -4.60 -9.10 6.62
C ILE A 32 -5.75 -8.10 6.78
N CYS A 33 -6.52 -7.87 5.72
CA CYS A 33 -7.82 -7.21 5.80
C CYS A 33 -8.89 -8.21 6.22
N ASP A 34 -9.76 -7.83 7.16
CA ASP A 34 -10.96 -8.59 7.52
C ASP A 34 -12.04 -8.43 6.44
N ALA A 35 -11.72 -8.90 5.24
CA ALA A 35 -12.61 -8.99 4.10
C ALA A 35 -13.33 -10.35 4.12
N SER A 36 -14.54 -10.38 3.57
CA SER A 36 -15.44 -11.54 3.69
C SER A 36 -14.93 -12.81 3.02
N PHE A 37 -13.99 -12.71 2.06
CA PHE A 37 -13.58 -13.85 1.24
C PHE A 37 -12.06 -14.04 1.07
N GLY A 38 -11.20 -13.03 1.25
CA GLY A 38 -9.75 -13.15 1.02
C GLY A 38 -9.33 -13.34 -0.46
N PRO A 39 -8.06 -13.09 -0.81
CA PRO A 39 -7.56 -13.20 -2.18
C PRO A 39 -7.42 -14.64 -2.67
N ALA A 40 -7.68 -14.84 -3.96
CA ALA A 40 -7.48 -16.11 -4.68
C ALA A 40 -6.10 -16.10 -5.38
N LEU A 41 -5.05 -16.45 -4.63
CA LEU A 41 -3.66 -16.37 -5.10
C LEU A 41 -3.32 -17.28 -6.29
N PHE A 42 -3.98 -18.45 -6.36
CA PHE A 42 -3.65 -19.51 -7.32
C PHE A 42 -4.74 -19.73 -8.38
N MET A 43 -5.62 -18.75 -8.60
CA MET A 43 -6.57 -18.80 -9.71
C MET A 43 -5.79 -18.83 -11.05
N PRO A 44 -6.17 -19.64 -12.06
CA PRO A 44 -7.35 -20.52 -12.14
C PRO A 44 -7.11 -21.97 -11.66
N TRP A 45 -5.94 -22.31 -11.13
CA TRP A 45 -5.62 -23.68 -10.69
C TRP A 45 -6.27 -24.06 -9.36
N SER A 46 -6.58 -23.07 -8.51
CA SER A 46 -7.26 -23.28 -7.24
C SER A 46 -8.23 -22.14 -6.94
N GLU A 47 -9.40 -22.51 -6.43
CA GLU A 47 -10.42 -21.61 -5.90
C GLU A 47 -10.18 -21.26 -4.41
N HIS A 48 -9.11 -21.78 -3.80
CA HIS A 48 -8.81 -21.55 -2.40
C HIS A 48 -8.52 -20.06 -2.15
N ARG A 49 -9.18 -19.51 -1.12
CA ARG A 49 -8.99 -18.11 -0.71
C ARG A 49 -8.21 -18.04 0.59
N TYR A 50 -7.22 -17.16 0.62
CA TYR A 50 -6.29 -17.07 1.73
C TYR A 50 -6.67 -15.91 2.64
N LEU A 51 -6.71 -16.17 3.95
CA LEU A 51 -6.90 -15.15 4.97
C LEU A 51 -5.88 -15.40 6.08
N SER A 52 -5.34 -14.32 6.64
CA SER A 52 -4.44 -14.39 7.79
C SER A 52 -5.24 -14.62 9.08
N GLY A 53 -4.63 -15.28 10.07
CA GLY A 53 -5.18 -15.34 11.44
C GLY A 53 -5.10 -13.98 12.17
N TRP A 54 -4.24 -13.09 11.70
CA TRP A 54 -4.09 -11.72 12.20
C TRP A 54 -4.58 -10.73 11.15
N ARG A 55 -5.72 -10.08 11.43
CA ARG A 55 -6.44 -9.20 10.50
C ARG A 55 -6.78 -7.86 11.16
N PRO A 56 -5.79 -6.98 11.36
CA PRO A 56 -6.00 -5.73 12.06
C PRO A 56 -6.71 -4.66 11.22
N ILE A 57 -6.74 -4.81 9.88
CA ILE A 57 -7.37 -3.86 8.96
C ILE A 57 -8.81 -4.29 8.75
N GLU A 58 -9.77 -3.40 8.99
CA GLU A 58 -11.18 -3.75 8.88
C GLU A 58 -11.70 -3.58 7.45
N GLY A 59 -12.47 -4.55 6.95
CA GLY A 59 -13.06 -4.48 5.63
C GLY A 59 -14.13 -3.38 5.52
N SER A 60 -14.02 -2.56 4.48
CA SER A 60 -15.00 -1.51 4.18
C SER A 60 -16.40 -2.11 3.96
N PRO A 61 -17.44 -1.59 4.64
CA PRO A 61 -18.79 -2.09 4.45
C PRO A 61 -19.32 -1.74 3.06
N ILE A 62 -19.95 -2.71 2.41
CA ILE A 62 -20.64 -2.49 1.14
C ILE A 62 -21.89 -1.64 1.41
N GLY A 63 -21.86 -0.37 1.00
CA GLY A 63 -22.98 0.58 1.06
C GLY A 63 -22.72 1.83 1.90
N LEU A 64 -22.98 3.01 1.30
CA LEU A 64 -22.70 4.33 1.90
C LEU A 64 -23.32 4.52 3.30
N LYS A 65 -24.57 4.09 3.50
CA LYS A 65 -25.27 4.24 4.80
C LYS A 65 -24.51 3.56 5.95
N ARG A 66 -23.88 2.42 5.67
CA ARG A 66 -23.15 1.62 6.67
C ARG A 66 -21.70 2.11 6.81
N TRP A 67 -21.16 2.73 5.76
CA TRP A 67 -19.87 3.40 5.75
C TRP A 67 -19.86 4.65 6.65
N PHE A 68 -20.88 5.52 6.58
CA PHE A 68 -20.97 6.70 7.48
C PHE A 68 -21.29 6.37 8.95
N GLY A 69 -21.41 5.08 9.31
CA GLY A 69 -21.60 4.63 10.69
C GLY A 69 -20.30 4.37 11.44
N ALA A 70 -20.42 3.84 12.66
CA ALA A 70 -19.28 3.49 13.52
C ALA A 70 -18.27 2.53 12.84
N LYS A 71 -18.75 1.66 11.93
CA LYS A 71 -17.87 0.72 11.22
C LYS A 71 -16.94 1.42 10.23
N GLY A 72 -17.42 2.36 9.41
CA GLY A 72 -16.53 3.03 8.46
C GLY A 72 -15.49 3.91 9.14
N TRP A 73 -15.81 4.53 10.28
CA TRP A 73 -14.80 5.21 11.09
C TRP A 73 -13.68 4.27 11.57
N ARG A 74 -14.04 3.05 11.96
CA ARG A 74 -13.06 2.04 12.38
C ARG A 74 -12.19 1.58 11.20
N VAL A 75 -12.78 1.40 10.02
CA VAL A 75 -12.04 1.12 8.77
C VAL A 75 -10.99 2.20 8.52
N VAL A 76 -11.40 3.47 8.45
CA VAL A 76 -10.49 4.62 8.24
C VAL A 76 -9.36 4.63 9.27
N HIS A 77 -9.68 4.42 10.56
CA HIS A 77 -8.68 4.38 11.62
C HIS A 77 -7.67 3.24 11.43
N THR A 78 -8.13 2.03 11.14
CA THR A 78 -7.24 0.88 10.93
C THR A 78 -6.39 1.01 9.66
N GLU A 79 -6.98 1.47 8.54
CA GLU A 79 -6.24 1.74 7.30
C GLU A 79 -5.19 2.83 7.52
N PHE A 80 -5.53 3.88 8.27
CA PHE A 80 -4.59 4.94 8.58
C PHE A 80 -3.36 4.43 9.35
N LEU A 81 -3.59 3.60 10.37
CA LEU A 81 -2.51 3.08 11.21
C LEU A 81 -1.64 2.03 10.51
N TYR A 82 -2.26 1.11 9.77
CA TYR A 82 -1.55 -0.06 9.22
C TYR A 82 -1.08 0.13 7.78
N VAL A 83 -1.63 1.08 7.03
CA VAL A 83 -1.26 1.35 5.63
C VAL A 83 -0.64 2.74 5.48
N TRP A 84 -1.39 3.80 5.81
CA TRP A 84 -0.93 5.16 5.55
C TRP A 84 0.28 5.56 6.38
N LEU A 85 0.28 5.28 7.68
CA LEU A 85 1.36 5.70 8.57
C LEU A 85 2.70 5.03 8.19
N PRO A 86 2.79 3.71 7.93
CA PRO A 86 4.01 3.10 7.40
C PRO A 86 4.46 3.69 6.06
N CYS A 87 3.54 3.91 5.12
CA CYS A 87 3.86 4.51 3.81
C CYS A 87 4.41 5.94 3.96
N LEU A 88 3.79 6.76 4.81
CA LEU A 88 4.24 8.12 5.12
C LEU A 88 5.62 8.11 5.80
N ALA A 89 5.87 7.18 6.70
CA ALA A 89 7.17 7.02 7.35
C ALA A 89 8.28 6.63 6.35
N LEU A 90 8.00 5.70 5.43
CA LEU A 90 8.93 5.34 4.35
C LEU A 90 9.19 6.53 3.42
N TRP A 91 8.16 7.27 3.05
CA TRP A 91 8.31 8.47 2.23
C TRP A 91 9.14 9.56 2.93
N ALA A 92 8.84 9.86 4.20
CA ALA A 92 9.57 10.85 4.98
C ALA A 92 11.05 10.47 5.17
N SER A 93 11.33 9.20 5.46
CA SER A 93 12.71 8.71 5.60
C SER A 93 13.49 8.82 4.27
N ARG A 94 12.84 8.51 3.14
CA ARG A 94 13.41 8.70 1.80
C ARG A 94 13.72 10.16 1.50
N CYS A 95 12.79 11.07 1.78
CA CYS A 95 12.99 12.51 1.62
C CYS A 95 14.15 13.01 2.48
N LEU A 96 14.18 12.63 3.76
CA LEU A 96 15.25 13.03 4.68
C LEU A 96 16.63 12.53 4.21
N TRP A 97 16.72 11.28 3.74
CA TRP A 97 17.97 10.74 3.21
C TRP A 97 18.46 11.50 1.97
N LEU A 98 17.56 11.91 1.08
CA LEU A 98 17.91 12.75 -0.09
C LEU A 98 18.40 14.12 0.32
N HIS A 99 17.72 14.78 1.27
CA HIS A 99 18.12 16.08 1.78
C HIS A 99 19.53 16.04 2.39
N ARG A 100 19.82 15.00 3.19
CA ARG A 100 21.17 14.81 3.78
C ARG A 100 22.23 14.51 2.73
N SER A 101 21.89 13.71 1.71
CA SER A 101 22.83 13.34 0.64
C SER A 101 23.17 14.52 -0.27
N ALA A 102 22.28 15.50 -0.41
CA ALA A 102 22.56 16.74 -1.14
C ALA A 102 23.48 17.67 -0.33
N GLY A 103 23.24 17.81 0.98
CA GLY A 103 24.07 18.64 1.86
C GLY A 103 25.49 18.09 2.12
N ALA A 104 25.70 16.78 1.99
CA ALA A 104 27.02 16.15 2.14
C ALA A 104 27.88 16.16 0.86
N ARG A 105 27.32 16.57 -0.28
CA ARG A 105 28.01 16.67 -1.58
C ARG A 105 28.34 18.11 -1.99
N ALA A 106 27.96 19.10 -1.19
CA ALA A 106 28.29 20.51 -1.34
C ALA A 106 29.46 20.87 -0.41
#